data_AF-A0ABD5NAY3-F1
#
_entry.id   AF-A0ABD5NAY3-F1
#
_cell.length_a   1.000
_cell.length_b   1.000
_cell.length_c   1.000
_cell.angle_alpha   90.00
_cell.angle_beta   90.00
_cell.angle_gamma   90.00
#
_symmetry.space_group_name_H-M   'P 1'
#
loop_
_entity.id
_entity.type
_entity.pdbx_description
1 polymer ?
#
loop_
_entity_poly.entity_id
_entity_poly.type
_entity_poly.pdbx_seq_one_letter_code
_entity_poly.pdbx_strand_id
1 'polypeptide(L)'
;MANNAEKIEEVRLLDLSEKEKEIYLDILGYQVDSDGFITKNGDVVTCPYTDEKVEFKKASILPGSTVIMNTNTMTLAHYLAEFPTIRLL
;
A
#
# COMPACT_ATOMS: atom_id res chain seq x y z
N MET A 1 -13.60 -32.39 19.68
CA MET A 1 -12.45 -31.52 19.33
C MET A 1 -12.86 -30.76 18.09
N ALA A 2 -13.22 -29.47 18.24
CA ALA A 2 -13.68 -28.66 17.11
C ALA A 2 -12.48 -28.32 16.23
N ASN A 3 -12.55 -28.71 14.96
CA ASN A 3 -11.54 -28.41 13.96
C ASN A 3 -11.78 -26.96 13.50
N ASN A 4 -11.07 -26.00 14.12
CA ASN A 4 -11.09 -24.61 13.67
C ASN A 4 -10.24 -24.52 12.39
N ALA A 5 -10.85 -24.81 11.24
CA ALA A 5 -10.27 -24.45 9.96
C ALA A 5 -10.19 -22.92 9.90
N GLU A 6 -8.98 -22.37 9.97
CA GLU A 6 -8.75 -20.95 9.73
C GLU A 6 -9.26 -20.59 8.34
N LYS A 7 -10.22 -19.66 8.28
CA LYS A 7 -10.77 -19.15 7.05
C LYS A 7 -9.68 -18.33 6.37
N ILE A 8 -9.07 -18.88 5.31
CA ILE A 8 -8.09 -18.15 4.49
C ILE A 8 -8.85 -17.07 3.74
N GLU A 9 -8.68 -15.81 4.12
CA GLU A 9 -9.17 -14.67 3.35
C GLU A 9 -8.25 -14.47 2.15
N GLU A 10 -8.83 -14.51 0.96
CA GLU A 10 -8.09 -14.32 -0.29
C GLU A 10 -7.71 -12.83 -0.43
N VAL A 11 -6.41 -12.53 -0.41
CA VAL A 11 -5.90 -11.18 -0.66
C VAL A 11 -5.85 -10.96 -2.17
N ARG A 12 -6.58 -9.96 -2.67
CA ARG A 12 -6.57 -9.58 -4.07
C ARG A 12 -5.89 -8.23 -4.25
N LEU A 13 -4.90 -8.18 -5.13
CA LEU A 13 -4.37 -6.92 -5.64
C LEU A 13 -5.36 -6.40 -6.69
N LEU A 14 -5.94 -5.23 -6.41
CA LEU A 14 -6.79 -4.53 -7.37
C LEU A 14 -5.92 -3.57 -8.16
N ASP A 15 -6.01 -3.67 -9.49
CA ASP A 15 -5.43 -2.68 -10.37
C ASP A 15 -6.40 -1.51 -10.45
N LEU A 16 -6.02 -0.38 -9.84
CA LEU A 16 -6.83 0.84 -9.80
C LEU A 16 -6.39 1.75 -10.94
N SER A 17 -7.34 2.41 -11.59
CA SER A 17 -6.99 3.50 -12.51
C SER A 17 -6.27 4.63 -11.75
N GLU A 18 -5.46 5.42 -12.46
CA GLU A 18 -4.75 6.57 -11.86
C GLU A 18 -5.73 7.48 -11.11
N LYS A 19 -6.92 7.73 -11.69
CA LYS A 19 -7.97 8.54 -11.07
C LYS A 19 -8.53 7.93 -9.77
N GLU A 20 -8.79 6.62 -9.76
CA GLU A 20 -9.25 5.96 -8.52
C GLU A 20 -8.18 6.00 -7.44
N LYS A 21 -6.92 5.82 -7.83
CA LYS A 21 -5.78 5.89 -6.92
C LYS A 21 -5.61 7.27 -6.31
N GLU A 22 -5.76 8.34 -7.11
CA GLU A 22 -5.77 9.72 -6.60
C GLU A 22 -6.88 9.94 -5.56
N ILE A 23 -8.09 9.45 -5.83
CA ILE A 23 -9.21 9.53 -4.88
C ILE A 23 -8.86 8.82 -3.56
N TYR A 24 -8.28 7.62 -3.64
CA TYR A 24 -7.84 6.91 -2.44
C TYR A 24 -6.75 7.66 -1.68
N LEU A 25 -5.76 8.23 -2.37
CA LEU A 25 -4.72 9.04 -1.72
C LEU A 25 -5.31 10.25 -1.00
N ASP A 26 -6.24 10.97 -1.63
CA ASP A 26 -6.91 12.14 -1.05
C ASP A 26 -7.71 11.77 0.21
N ILE A 27 -8.48 10.67 0.17
CA ILE A 27 -9.21 10.14 1.34
C ILE A 27 -8.25 9.83 2.51
N LEU A 28 -7.03 9.40 2.19
CA LEU A 28 -6.01 9.06 3.17
C LEU A 28 -5.12 10.24 3.59
N GLY A 29 -5.39 11.45 3.08
CA GLY A 29 -4.65 12.67 3.38
C GLY A 29 -3.29 12.76 2.69
N TYR A 30 -3.10 12.05 1.57
CA TYR A 30 -1.93 12.12 0.72
C TYR A 30 -2.22 12.92 -0.55
N GLN A 31 -1.17 13.47 -1.14
CA GLN A 31 -1.22 14.23 -2.39
C GLN A 31 -0.12 13.75 -3.34
N VAL A 32 -0.18 14.19 -4.59
CA VAL A 32 0.88 13.98 -5.59
C VAL A 32 1.48 15.34 -5.92
N ASP A 33 2.80 15.47 -5.82
CA ASP A 33 3.50 16.70 -6.18
C ASP A 33 3.68 16.84 -7.71
N SER A 34 4.25 17.96 -8.15
CA SER A 34 4.50 18.23 -9.57
C SER A 34 5.49 17.28 -10.23
N ASP A 35 6.33 16.62 -9.43
CA ASP A 35 7.35 15.69 -9.90
C ASP A 35 6.82 14.24 -9.94
N GLY A 36 5.58 14.02 -9.52
CA GLY A 36 4.90 12.73 -9.53
C GLY A 36 5.16 11.85 -8.31
N PHE A 37 5.63 12.44 -7.20
CA PHE A 37 5.84 11.73 -5.94
C PHE A 37 4.66 11.91 -4.99
N ILE A 38 4.42 10.89 -4.17
CA ILE A 38 3.39 10.94 -3.12
C ILE A 38 3.92 11.77 -1.96
N THR A 39 3.12 12.69 -1.46
CA THR A 39 3.42 13.55 -0.31
C THR A 39 2.36 13.43 0.77
N LYS A 40 2.75 13.73 2.02
CA LYS A 40 1.84 13.86 3.17
C LYS A 40 2.21 15.11 3.94
N ASN A 41 1.26 16.02 4.14
CA ASN A 41 1.51 17.32 4.79
C ASN A 41 2.65 18.14 4.15
N GLY A 42 2.89 17.97 2.85
CA GLY A 42 3.96 18.65 2.12
C GLY A 42 5.32 17.92 2.10
N ASP A 43 5.48 16.84 2.88
CA ASP A 43 6.71 16.04 2.87
C ASP A 43 6.58 14.84 1.94
N VAL A 44 7.65 14.52 1.21
CA VAL A 44 7.68 13.36 0.31
C VAL A 44 7.66 12.06 1.11
N VAL A 45 6.74 11.17 0.76
CA VAL A 45 6.64 9.83 1.33
C VAL A 45 7.78 8.97 0.79
N THR A 46 8.50 8.31 1.68
CA THR A 46 9.50 7.30 1.34
C THR A 46 8.94 5.90 1.55
N CYS A 47 9.40 4.98 0.70
CA CYS A 47 9.10 3.58 0.78
C CYS A 47 9.76 3.01 2.05
N PRO A 48 9.00 2.40 2.98
CA PRO A 48 9.55 1.95 4.27
C PRO A 48 10.56 0.80 4.14
N TYR A 49 10.65 0.16 2.97
CA TYR A 49 11.54 -0.97 2.71
C TYR A 49 12.79 -0.63 1.90
N THR A 50 12.80 0.51 1.20
CA THR A 50 13.92 0.90 0.33
C THR A 50 14.47 2.29 0.61
N ASP A 51 13.80 3.07 1.46
CA ASP A 51 14.08 4.49 1.71
C ASP A 51 14.01 5.40 0.47
N GLU A 52 13.51 4.88 -0.65
CA GLU A 52 13.32 5.63 -1.89
C GLU A 52 12.02 6.41 -1.87
N LYS A 53 11.97 7.56 -2.56
CA LYS A 53 10.73 8.33 -2.75
C LYS A 53 9.66 7.49 -3.43
N VAL A 54 8.42 7.55 -2.96
CA VAL A 54 7.33 6.80 -3.57
C VAL A 54 6.80 7.51 -4.81
N GLU A 55 6.95 6.88 -5.97
CA GLU A 55 6.41 7.37 -7.24
C GLU A 55 4.92 7.01 -7.33
N PHE A 56 4.06 7.99 -7.62
CA PHE A 56 2.62 7.79 -7.75
C PHE A 56 2.28 6.63 -8.68
N LYS A 57 2.94 6.54 -9.84
CA LYS A 57 2.68 5.50 -10.85
C LYS A 57 3.08 4.09 -10.42
N LYS A 58 4.05 3.97 -9.52
CA LYS A 58 4.57 2.68 -9.05
C LYS A 58 4.09 2.30 -7.66
N ALA A 59 3.33 3.16 -7.00
CA ALA A 59 2.91 2.93 -5.63
C ALA A 59 1.86 1.82 -5.50
N SER A 60 1.88 1.04 -4.43
CA SER A 60 0.71 0.31 -3.94
C SER A 60 0.22 0.97 -2.65
N ILE A 61 -1.10 1.06 -2.55
CA ILE A 61 -1.82 1.49 -1.34
C ILE A 61 -2.36 0.22 -0.72
N LEU A 62 -1.86 -0.16 0.46
CA LEU A 62 -2.17 -1.45 1.06
C LEU A 62 -3.37 -1.37 2.02
N PRO A 63 -4.08 -2.49 2.25
CA PRO A 63 -5.27 -2.52 3.11
C PRO A 63 -4.97 -1.99 4.51
N GLY A 64 -5.90 -1.21 5.08
CA GLY A 64 -5.68 -0.54 6.37
C GLY A 64 -4.86 0.76 6.28
N SER A 65 -4.56 1.21 5.05
CA SER A 65 -4.14 2.58 4.69
C SER A 65 -2.91 3.16 5.39
N THR A 66 -2.16 2.33 6.11
CA THR A 66 -0.97 2.75 6.85
C THR A 66 0.29 2.71 5.99
N VAL A 67 0.32 1.85 4.97
CA VAL A 67 1.53 1.62 4.18
C VAL A 67 1.30 1.98 2.71
N ILE A 68 2.13 2.91 2.23
CA ILE A 68 2.29 3.30 0.82
C ILE A 68 3.75 3.00 0.44
N MET A 69 3.96 2.24 -0.63
CA MET A 69 5.30 1.79 -1.02
C MET A 69 5.45 1.72 -2.54
N ASN A 70 6.68 1.84 -3.04
CA ASN A 70 6.99 1.48 -4.43
C ASN A 70 6.84 -0.03 -4.62
N THR A 71 6.04 -0.44 -5.59
CA THR A 71 5.69 -1.84 -5.78
C THR A 71 6.69 -2.52 -6.68
N ASN A 72 7.47 -3.40 -6.10
CA ASN A 72 8.32 -4.36 -6.80
C ASN A 72 8.29 -5.69 -6.03
N THR A 73 8.89 -6.74 -6.61
CA THR A 73 8.89 -8.08 -6.01
C THR A 73 9.46 -8.09 -4.59
N MET A 74 10.50 -7.30 -4.34
CA MET A 74 11.16 -7.24 -3.04
C MET A 74 10.28 -6.56 -1.99
N THR A 75 9.73 -5.38 -2.28
CA THR A 75 8.88 -4.63 -1.33
C THR A 75 7.60 -5.38 -0.99
N LEU A 76 7.00 -6.06 -1.97
CA LEU A 76 5.86 -6.95 -1.74
C LEU A 76 6.23 -8.14 -0.85
N ALA A 77 7.38 -8.78 -1.09
CA ALA A 77 7.83 -9.90 -0.27
C ALA A 77 8.07 -9.48 1.18
N HIS A 78 8.68 -8.31 1.40
CA HIS A 78 8.87 -7.75 2.74
C HIS A 78 7.53 -7.49 3.43
N TYR A 79 6.59 -6.82 2.76
CA TYR A 79 5.26 -6.56 3.33
C TYR A 79 4.53 -7.85 3.73
N LEU A 80 4.53 -8.86 2.86
CA LEU A 80 3.87 -10.14 3.15
C LEU A 80 4.55 -10.91 4.29
N ALA A 81 5.86 -10.75 4.47
CA ALA A 81 6.59 -11.34 5.58
C ALA A 81 6.30 -10.65 6.92
N GLU A 82 6.11 -9.32 6.92
CA GLU A 82 5.78 -8.54 8.11
C GLU A 82 4.31 -8.68 8.53
N PHE A 83 3.41 -8.88 7.56
CA PHE A 83 1.97 -9.01 7.78
C PHE A 83 1.45 -10.38 7.32
N PRO A 84 1.90 -11.50 7.94
CA PRO A 84 1.50 -12.86 7.53
C PRO A 84 0.04 -13.17 7.84
N THR A 85 -0.60 -12.37 8.69
CA THR A 85 -2.01 -12.52 9.07
C THR A 85 -2.72 -11.18 8.86
N ILE A 86 -3.15 -10.92 7.63
CA ILE A 86 -4.05 -9.79 7.36
C ILE A 86 -5.41 -10.17 7.95
N ARG A 87 -5.73 -9.66 9.15
CA ARG A 87 -7.08 -9.70 9.71
C ARG A 87 -7.80 -8.42 9.32
N LEU A 88 -8.81 -8.53 8.47
CA LEU A 88 -9.72 -7.43 8.16
C LEU A 88 -10.93 -7.49 9.12
N LEU A 89 -11.42 -6.32 9.50
CA LEU A 89 -12.72 -6.12 10.16
C LEU A 89 -13.83 -6.06 9.11
#